data_AF-A0AAE5K5N9-F1
#
_entry.id   AF-A0AAE5K5N9-F1
#
_cell.length_a   1.000
_cell.length_b   1.000
_cell.length_c   1.000
_cell.angle_alpha   90.00
_cell.angle_beta   90.00
_cell.angle_gamma   90.00
#
_symmetry.space_group_name_H-M   'P 1'
#
loop_
_entity.id
_entity.type
_entity.pdbx_description
1 polymer ?
#
loop_
_entity_poly.entity_id
_entity_poly.type
_entity_poly.pdbx_seq_one_letter_code
_entity_poly.pdbx_strand_id
1 'polypeptide(L)'
;MCITHVVSFSGGRTSAYLVHLMEEQRKAGNNVCYIFMDTGCEHPLTYRFIREVVKFWGIPLTVLQVDINPELGQPNGYTEWEPKDIQTRMPVLKPFMDMVKKYGTPYIGGAFCTDRLKLTPFTKYCDDHFGRGNYITWLGIRADEPRRLKPKSGVRYLAELSDFDKSDVIRWWHKQPFDLQIPEHLGNCVFCIKKSTQKLGLACKDEPGLMRVFNELVTGKHVRDGHRKTDKDVMYRGHLSLDGIARMYADSDYRNLYQAMVQARRFDTGSCSESCEIWGDQLELKFEEVVA
;
A
#
# COMPACT_ATOMS: atom_id res chain seq x y z
N MET A 1 -21.94 18.24 -15.20
CA MET A 1 -21.45 18.07 -13.81
C MET A 1 -19.94 18.29 -13.81
N CYS A 2 -19.39 18.98 -12.82
CA CYS A 2 -17.93 19.08 -12.66
C CYS A 2 -17.40 17.70 -12.25
N ILE A 3 -16.38 17.19 -12.96
CA ILE A 3 -15.81 15.87 -12.69
C ILE A 3 -15.13 15.83 -11.32
N THR A 4 -15.30 14.76 -10.55
CA THR A 4 -14.64 14.62 -9.25
C THR A 4 -13.21 14.13 -9.43
N HIS A 5 -12.23 14.83 -8.89
CA HIS A 5 -10.85 14.37 -8.84
C HIS A 5 -10.59 13.63 -7.52
N VAL A 6 -10.39 12.32 -7.59
CA VAL A 6 -10.17 11.46 -6.41
C VAL A 6 -8.68 11.18 -6.27
N VAL A 7 -8.07 11.60 -5.18
CA VAL A 7 -6.65 11.37 -4.90
C VAL A 7 -6.50 10.10 -4.08
N SER A 8 -5.80 9.11 -4.63
CA SER A 8 -5.38 7.90 -3.91
C SER A 8 -4.18 8.26 -3.02
N PHE A 9 -4.44 8.52 -1.75
CA PHE A 9 -3.38 8.78 -0.77
C PHE A 9 -2.90 7.46 -0.18
N SER A 10 -1.69 7.00 -0.52
CA SER A 10 -1.14 5.72 -0.06
C SER A 10 -0.37 5.79 1.29
N GLY A 11 -0.34 6.96 1.95
CA GLY A 11 0.39 7.18 3.20
C GLY A 11 1.91 7.31 3.04
N GLY A 12 2.40 7.49 1.82
CA GLY A 12 3.83 7.69 1.51
C GLY A 12 4.16 9.15 1.22
N ARG A 13 5.47 9.48 1.18
CA ARG A 13 5.95 10.85 0.88
C ARG A 13 5.48 11.37 -0.48
N THR A 14 5.55 10.55 -1.52
CA THR A 14 5.15 10.93 -2.88
C THR A 14 3.65 11.12 -3.02
N SER A 15 2.83 10.22 -2.45
CA SER A 15 1.37 10.38 -2.50
C SER A 15 0.89 11.54 -1.61
N ALA A 16 1.56 11.82 -0.49
CA ALA A 16 1.29 13.02 0.28
C ALA A 16 1.70 14.31 -0.47
N TYR A 17 2.78 14.29 -1.26
CA TYR A 17 3.12 15.43 -2.12
C TYR A 17 2.04 15.68 -3.19
N LEU A 18 1.48 14.63 -3.79
CA LEU A 18 0.31 14.75 -4.66
C LEU A 18 -0.89 15.36 -3.92
N VAL A 19 -1.17 14.92 -2.69
CA VAL A 19 -2.23 15.50 -1.85
C VAL A 19 -2.02 17.00 -1.67
N HIS A 20 -0.77 17.44 -1.39
CA HIS A 20 -0.45 18.86 -1.25
C HIS A 20 -0.78 19.65 -2.52
N LEU A 21 -0.36 19.19 -3.70
CA LEU A 21 -0.64 19.87 -4.96
C LEU A 21 -2.14 19.90 -5.29
N MET A 22 -2.85 18.79 -5.04
CA MET A 22 -4.28 18.68 -5.28
C MET A 22 -5.11 19.50 -4.28
N GLU A 23 -4.57 19.77 -3.09
CA GLU A 23 -5.20 20.66 -2.11
C GLU A 23 -5.18 22.12 -2.55
N GLU A 24 -4.12 22.56 -3.23
CA GLU A 24 -4.11 23.88 -3.86
C GLU A 24 -5.16 23.95 -4.99
N GLN A 25 -5.37 22.87 -5.75
CA GLN A 25 -6.45 22.79 -6.73
C GLN A 25 -7.84 22.86 -6.08
N ARG A 26 -8.04 22.16 -4.95
CA ARG A 26 -9.30 22.20 -4.20
C ARG A 26 -9.61 23.60 -3.69
N LYS A 27 -8.61 24.29 -3.12
CA LYS A 27 -8.72 25.68 -2.66
C LYS A 27 -9.02 26.66 -3.80
N ALA A 28 -8.57 26.36 -5.01
CA ALA A 28 -8.91 27.10 -6.23
C ALA A 28 -10.33 26.81 -6.76
N GLY A 29 -11.10 25.95 -6.11
CA GLY A 29 -12.50 25.66 -6.44
C GLY A 29 -12.74 24.36 -7.22
N ASN A 30 -11.70 23.56 -7.50
CA ASN A 30 -11.88 22.27 -8.15
C ASN A 30 -12.48 21.24 -7.18
N ASN A 31 -13.32 20.34 -7.72
CA ASN A 31 -13.91 19.26 -6.94
C ASN A 31 -12.88 18.14 -6.70
N VAL A 32 -12.26 18.12 -5.52
CA VAL A 32 -11.20 17.17 -5.13
C VAL A 32 -11.57 16.42 -3.86
N CYS A 33 -11.44 15.10 -3.88
CA CYS A 33 -11.62 14.20 -2.74
C CYS A 33 -10.34 13.42 -2.46
N TYR A 34 -10.04 13.12 -1.19
CA TYR A 34 -8.86 12.35 -0.79
C TYR A 34 -9.28 11.06 -0.13
N ILE A 35 -8.69 9.94 -0.55
CA ILE A 35 -9.01 8.62 -0.02
C ILE A 35 -7.74 7.90 0.39
N PHE A 36 -7.69 7.43 1.63
CA PHE A 36 -6.68 6.49 2.12
C PHE A 36 -7.29 5.10 2.27
N MET A 37 -6.67 4.10 1.63
CA MET A 37 -7.08 2.70 1.71
C MET A 37 -6.27 1.99 2.80
N ASP A 38 -6.89 1.79 3.97
CA ASP A 38 -6.27 1.04 5.05
C ASP A 38 -6.40 -0.47 4.82
N THR A 39 -5.26 -1.14 4.69
CA THR A 39 -5.20 -2.61 4.54
C THR A 39 -5.32 -3.33 5.88
N GLY A 40 -5.29 -2.61 6.99
CA GLY A 40 -5.15 -3.15 8.34
C GLY A 40 -3.72 -3.60 8.68
N CYS A 41 -2.80 -3.62 7.72
CA CYS A 41 -1.42 -4.05 7.87
C CYS A 41 -0.43 -2.93 7.51
N GLU A 42 -0.78 -1.68 7.74
CA GLU A 42 0.16 -0.55 7.57
C GLU A 42 1.03 -0.39 8.83
N HIS A 43 2.22 0.18 8.64
CA HIS A 43 3.17 0.44 9.70
C HIS A 43 2.62 1.51 10.66
N PRO A 44 2.82 1.43 11.98
CA PRO A 44 2.36 2.44 12.93
C PRO A 44 2.78 3.88 12.58
N LEU A 45 4.00 4.04 12.05
CA LEU A 45 4.47 5.35 11.58
C LEU A 45 3.73 5.86 10.33
N THR A 46 3.19 4.98 9.47
CA THR A 46 2.34 5.38 8.33
C THR A 46 1.04 5.99 8.86
N TYR A 47 0.42 5.34 9.85
CA TYR A 47 -0.77 5.87 10.50
C TYR A 47 -0.51 7.20 11.21
N ARG A 48 0.61 7.33 11.92
CA ARG A 48 1.03 8.60 12.52
C ARG A 48 1.15 9.69 11.46
N PHE A 49 1.88 9.40 10.38
CA PHE A 49 2.11 10.34 9.30
C PHE A 49 0.82 10.81 8.63
N ILE A 50 -0.12 9.90 8.37
CA ILE A 50 -1.43 10.25 7.80
C ILE A 50 -2.20 11.20 8.73
N ARG A 51 -2.21 10.93 10.04
CA ARG A 51 -2.85 11.84 11.02
C ARG A 51 -2.15 13.20 11.07
N GLU A 52 -0.82 13.23 10.93
CA GLU A 52 -0.06 14.48 10.86
C GLU A 52 -0.40 15.26 9.58
N VAL A 53 -0.45 14.60 8.42
CA VAL A 53 -0.91 15.21 7.15
C VAL A 53 -2.28 15.87 7.31
N VAL A 54 -3.26 15.13 7.86
CA VAL A 54 -4.62 15.67 8.09
C VAL A 54 -4.59 16.85 9.06
N LYS A 55 -3.84 16.73 10.17
CA LYS A 55 -3.74 17.77 11.20
C LYS A 55 -3.08 19.06 10.67
N PHE A 56 -1.96 18.95 9.97
CA PHE A 56 -1.17 20.10 9.53
C PHE A 56 -1.74 20.77 8.28
N TRP A 57 -2.38 20.01 7.38
CA TRP A 57 -2.91 20.57 6.13
C TRP A 57 -4.42 20.81 6.16
N GLY A 58 -5.14 20.29 7.15
CA GLY A 58 -6.59 20.51 7.30
C GLY A 58 -7.42 19.90 6.17
N ILE A 59 -6.97 18.78 5.59
CA ILE A 59 -7.63 18.14 4.44
C ILE A 59 -8.83 17.27 4.87
N PRO A 60 -9.91 17.21 4.07
CA PRO A 60 -11.03 16.30 4.29
C PRO A 60 -10.67 14.90 3.75
N LEU A 61 -9.93 14.12 4.53
CA LEU A 61 -9.52 12.76 4.17
C LEU A 61 -10.60 11.73 4.54
N THR A 62 -11.06 10.95 3.55
CA THR A 62 -11.84 9.73 3.78
C THR A 62 -10.89 8.55 3.98
N VAL A 63 -11.14 7.74 5.01
CA VAL A 63 -10.40 6.50 5.26
C VAL A 63 -11.31 5.32 4.97
N LEU A 64 -10.86 4.37 4.15
CA LEU A 64 -11.62 3.18 3.81
C LEU A 64 -10.92 1.92 4.29
N GLN A 65 -11.67 1.02 4.91
CA GLN A 65 -11.29 -0.38 5.06
C GLN A 65 -12.21 -1.24 4.21
N VAL A 66 -11.69 -2.35 3.66
CA VAL A 66 -12.56 -3.35 3.02
C VAL A 66 -13.41 -4.05 4.06
N ASP A 67 -14.69 -4.24 3.75
CA ASP A 67 -15.56 -5.15 4.49
C ASP A 67 -15.66 -6.48 3.74
N ILE A 68 -14.98 -7.50 4.23
CA ILE A 68 -14.83 -8.77 3.53
C ILE A 68 -16.03 -9.65 3.81
N ASN A 69 -16.79 -9.96 2.76
CA ASN A 69 -17.80 -11.00 2.81
C ASN A 69 -17.09 -12.34 2.98
N PRO A 70 -17.36 -13.15 4.02
CA PRO A 70 -16.63 -14.40 4.28
C PRO A 70 -16.82 -15.48 3.19
N GLU A 71 -17.88 -15.40 2.39
CA GLU A 71 -18.20 -16.38 1.36
C GLU A 71 -17.38 -16.14 0.08
N LEU A 72 -16.77 -17.20 -0.45
CA LEU A 72 -16.11 -17.14 -1.74
C LEU A 72 -17.09 -16.81 -2.86
N GLY A 73 -16.60 -16.11 -3.89
CA GLY A 73 -17.41 -15.66 -5.02
C GLY A 73 -18.29 -14.44 -4.71
N GLN A 74 -18.58 -14.16 -3.43
CA GLN A 74 -19.37 -12.99 -3.06
C GLN A 74 -18.51 -11.71 -3.04
N PRO A 75 -19.08 -10.56 -3.47
CA PRO A 75 -18.37 -9.29 -3.50
C PRO A 75 -18.07 -8.77 -2.09
N ASN A 76 -16.97 -8.03 -1.95
CA ASN A 76 -16.63 -7.33 -0.71
C ASN A 76 -17.25 -5.92 -0.72
N GLY A 77 -17.56 -5.41 0.47
CA GLY A 77 -17.98 -4.03 0.70
C GLY A 77 -16.82 -3.13 1.14
N TYR A 78 -17.17 -1.99 1.72
CA TYR A 78 -16.24 -1.08 2.37
C TYR A 78 -16.88 -0.49 3.64
N THR A 79 -16.03 -0.07 4.56
CA THR A 79 -16.41 0.73 5.74
C THR A 79 -15.68 2.06 5.66
N GLU A 80 -16.43 3.15 5.84
CA GLU A 80 -15.91 4.51 5.91
C GLU A 80 -15.52 4.86 7.35
N TRP A 81 -14.35 5.48 7.49
CA TRP A 81 -13.79 5.93 8.76
C TRP A 81 -13.31 7.36 8.65
N GLU A 82 -13.23 8.04 9.79
CA GLU A 82 -12.62 9.36 9.89
C GLU A 82 -11.15 9.25 10.27
N PRO A 83 -10.29 10.21 9.90
CA PRO A 83 -8.86 10.17 10.25
C PRO A 83 -8.57 10.05 11.76
N LYS A 84 -9.48 10.54 12.62
CA LYS A 84 -9.37 10.42 14.10
C LYS A 84 -9.56 8.98 14.60
N ASP A 85 -10.09 8.09 13.76
CA ASP A 85 -10.38 6.69 14.09
C ASP A 85 -9.17 5.77 13.87
N ILE A 86 -8.18 6.27 13.13
CA ILE A 86 -6.93 5.57 12.83
C ILE A 86 -6.21 5.24 14.14
N GLN A 87 -6.02 3.94 14.38
CA GLN A 87 -5.43 3.38 15.61
C GLN A 87 -6.20 3.68 16.91
N THR A 88 -7.49 4.03 16.82
CA THR A 88 -8.36 4.20 17.99
C THR A 88 -9.58 3.30 17.92
N ARG A 89 -10.47 3.52 16.94
CA ARG A 89 -11.70 2.74 16.74
C ARG A 89 -11.58 1.71 15.62
N MET A 90 -10.67 1.93 14.67
CA MET A 90 -10.49 1.04 13.53
C MET A 90 -9.94 -0.33 13.96
N PRO A 91 -10.51 -1.44 13.47
CA PRO A 91 -10.02 -2.77 13.79
C PRO A 91 -8.71 -3.05 13.05
N VAL A 92 -7.58 -2.88 13.75
CA VAL A 92 -6.23 -3.16 13.23
C VAL A 92 -6.13 -4.64 12.83
N LEU A 93 -5.40 -4.95 11.75
CA LEU A 93 -5.23 -6.27 11.13
C LEU A 93 -6.49 -6.95 10.58
N LYS A 94 -7.71 -6.57 11.00
CA LYS A 94 -8.95 -7.25 10.62
C LYS A 94 -9.14 -7.37 9.10
N PRO A 95 -9.00 -6.30 8.28
CA PRO A 95 -9.19 -6.42 6.84
C PRO A 95 -8.24 -7.44 6.20
N PHE A 96 -6.96 -7.44 6.60
CA PHE A 96 -5.99 -8.40 6.10
C PHE A 96 -6.25 -9.82 6.63
N MET A 97 -6.61 -9.96 7.91
CA MET A 97 -6.97 -11.24 8.53
C MET A 97 -8.17 -11.88 7.80
N ASP A 98 -9.21 -11.10 7.52
CA ASP A 98 -10.39 -11.62 6.84
C ASP A 98 -10.09 -11.95 5.37
N MET A 99 -9.15 -11.23 4.74
CA MET A 99 -8.65 -11.56 3.41
C MET A 99 -7.95 -12.91 3.42
N VAL A 100 -7.08 -13.18 4.39
CA VAL A 100 -6.38 -14.48 4.45
C VAL A 100 -7.31 -15.64 4.83
N LYS A 101 -8.38 -15.37 5.59
CA LYS A 101 -9.46 -16.35 5.82
C LYS A 101 -10.24 -16.68 4.54
N LYS A 102 -10.50 -15.68 3.70
CA LYS A 102 -11.30 -15.87 2.48
C LYS A 102 -10.49 -16.40 1.30
N TYR A 103 -9.31 -15.85 1.07
CA TYR A 103 -8.53 -16.06 -0.16
C TYR A 103 -7.18 -16.74 0.09
N GLY A 104 -6.74 -16.90 1.34
CA GLY A 104 -5.38 -17.35 1.67
C GLY A 104 -4.37 -16.20 1.68
N THR A 105 -3.09 -16.51 1.78
CA THR A 105 -2.03 -15.49 1.85
C THR A 105 -1.67 -14.94 0.47
N PRO A 106 -1.38 -13.63 0.35
CA PRO A 106 -0.84 -13.09 -0.89
C PRO A 106 0.58 -13.62 -1.12
N TYR A 107 0.99 -13.71 -2.37
CA TYR A 107 2.33 -14.14 -2.78
C TYR A 107 2.76 -13.38 -4.02
N ILE A 108 4.03 -13.46 -4.42
CA ILE A 108 4.57 -12.70 -5.59
C ILE A 108 3.72 -12.87 -6.86
N GLY A 109 3.34 -14.11 -7.19
CA GLY A 109 2.50 -14.42 -8.35
C GLY A 109 0.99 -14.19 -8.13
N GLY A 110 0.60 -13.77 -6.94
CA GLY A 110 -0.80 -13.56 -6.55
C GLY A 110 -0.89 -12.44 -5.53
N ALA A 111 -0.46 -11.25 -5.93
CA ALA A 111 -0.48 -10.04 -5.10
C ALA A 111 -1.89 -9.45 -4.95
N PHE A 112 -2.90 -10.30 -4.76
CA PHE A 112 -4.30 -9.93 -4.74
C PHE A 112 -4.67 -9.01 -3.58
N CYS A 113 -3.80 -8.81 -2.58
CA CYS A 113 -4.03 -7.80 -1.54
C CYS A 113 -4.20 -6.38 -2.12
N THR A 114 -3.51 -6.04 -3.23
CA THR A 114 -3.74 -4.76 -3.92
C THR A 114 -5.16 -4.68 -4.48
N ASP A 115 -5.65 -5.76 -5.07
CA ASP A 115 -6.97 -5.79 -5.67
C ASP A 115 -8.10 -5.86 -4.62
N ARG A 116 -7.99 -6.81 -3.68
CA ARG A 116 -9.02 -7.13 -2.69
C ARG A 116 -9.11 -6.11 -1.56
N LEU A 117 -7.99 -5.55 -1.10
CA LEU A 117 -7.97 -4.60 0.01
C LEU A 117 -8.01 -3.14 -0.44
N LYS A 118 -7.63 -2.84 -1.70
CA LYS A 118 -7.55 -1.46 -2.18
C LYS A 118 -8.46 -1.20 -3.38
N LEU A 119 -8.20 -1.84 -4.52
CA LEU A 119 -8.87 -1.45 -5.76
C LEU A 119 -10.38 -1.68 -5.75
N THR A 120 -10.82 -2.87 -5.38
CA THR A 120 -12.24 -3.23 -5.36
C THR A 120 -13.06 -2.31 -4.44
N PRO A 121 -12.72 -2.16 -3.14
CA PRO A 121 -13.46 -1.26 -2.25
C PRO A 121 -13.35 0.22 -2.66
N PHE A 122 -12.19 0.68 -3.14
CA PHE A 122 -12.01 2.05 -3.65
C PHE A 122 -12.95 2.35 -4.84
N THR A 123 -12.98 1.44 -5.82
CA THR A 123 -13.81 1.61 -7.02
C THR A 123 -15.28 1.60 -6.65
N LYS A 124 -15.69 0.66 -5.79
CA LYS A 124 -17.06 0.60 -5.30
C LYS A 124 -17.47 1.89 -4.59
N TYR A 125 -16.63 2.41 -3.69
CA TYR A 125 -16.89 3.69 -3.02
C TYR A 125 -17.05 4.83 -4.02
N CYS A 126 -16.13 4.97 -4.99
CA CYS A 126 -16.20 6.04 -5.97
C CYS A 126 -17.43 5.94 -6.87
N ASP A 127 -17.80 4.72 -7.28
CA ASP A 127 -19.00 4.47 -8.08
C ASP A 127 -20.29 4.78 -7.29
N ASP A 128 -20.35 4.41 -6.01
CA ASP A 128 -21.50 4.66 -5.13
C ASP A 128 -21.68 6.17 -4.83
N HIS A 129 -20.59 6.92 -4.62
CA HIS A 129 -20.62 8.33 -4.20
C HIS A 129 -20.59 9.34 -5.34
N PHE A 130 -19.88 9.04 -6.43
CA PHE A 130 -19.68 9.98 -7.54
C PHE A 130 -20.37 9.53 -8.83
N GLY A 131 -20.69 8.24 -8.94
CA GLY A 131 -21.21 7.63 -10.15
C GLY A 131 -20.09 7.16 -11.08
N ARG A 132 -20.27 5.96 -11.64
CA ARG A 132 -19.30 5.34 -12.55
C ARG A 132 -19.02 6.25 -13.75
N GLY A 133 -17.75 6.57 -13.96
CA GLY A 133 -17.30 7.45 -15.06
C GLY A 133 -17.34 8.95 -14.76
N ASN A 134 -17.81 9.35 -13.56
CA ASN A 134 -17.87 10.76 -13.15
C ASN A 134 -16.69 11.18 -12.26
N TYR A 135 -15.64 10.38 -12.20
CA TYR A 135 -14.43 10.69 -11.44
C TYR A 135 -13.16 10.36 -12.20
N ILE A 136 -12.09 11.10 -11.87
CA ILE A 136 -10.71 10.85 -12.31
C ILE A 136 -9.90 10.51 -11.08
N THR A 137 -9.19 9.38 -11.09
CA THR A 137 -8.30 9.02 -9.99
C THR A 137 -6.88 9.50 -10.23
N TRP A 138 -6.28 10.13 -9.23
CA TRP A 138 -4.90 10.58 -9.22
C TRP A 138 -4.02 9.66 -8.38
N LEU A 139 -2.86 9.27 -8.93
CA LEU A 139 -1.86 8.43 -8.26
C LEU A 139 -0.54 9.15 -8.07
N GLY A 140 0.10 8.93 -6.92
CA GLY A 140 1.42 9.46 -6.59
C GLY A 140 2.56 8.72 -7.32
N ILE A 141 2.59 8.77 -8.65
CA ILE A 141 3.66 8.23 -9.50
C ILE A 141 4.39 9.38 -10.18
N ARG A 142 5.72 9.42 -9.99
CA ARG A 142 6.58 10.53 -10.39
C ARG A 142 7.04 10.43 -11.85
N ALA A 143 7.61 11.53 -12.33
CA ALA A 143 8.17 11.63 -13.68
C ALA A 143 9.38 10.68 -13.88
N ASP A 144 10.18 10.41 -12.85
CA ASP A 144 11.32 9.48 -12.88
C ASP A 144 10.92 7.99 -12.81
N GLU A 145 9.61 7.68 -12.86
CA GLU A 145 9.06 6.32 -12.82
C GLU A 145 8.37 5.92 -14.15
N PRO A 146 9.00 6.08 -15.34
CA PRO A 146 8.33 5.99 -16.63
C PRO A 146 7.70 4.61 -16.91
N ARG A 147 8.24 3.53 -16.33
CA ARG A 147 7.65 2.17 -16.44
C ARG A 147 6.27 2.06 -15.79
N ARG A 148 5.95 2.97 -14.87
CA ARG A 148 4.71 2.99 -14.08
C ARG A 148 3.70 4.02 -14.61
N LEU A 149 4.12 4.93 -15.49
CA LEU A 149 3.28 5.93 -16.16
C LEU A 149 2.55 5.33 -17.38
N LYS A 150 1.69 4.34 -17.14
CA LYS A 150 0.96 3.67 -18.21
C LYS A 150 -0.38 4.37 -18.49
N PRO A 151 -0.68 4.82 -19.72
CA PRO A 151 -1.93 5.49 -20.00
C PRO A 151 -3.13 4.60 -19.66
N LYS A 152 -4.08 5.14 -18.88
CA LYS A 152 -5.30 4.43 -18.49
C LYS A 152 -6.46 5.42 -18.39
N SER A 153 -7.61 5.06 -18.97
CA SER A 153 -8.81 5.89 -18.89
C SER A 153 -9.23 6.10 -17.43
N GLY A 154 -9.56 7.34 -17.07
CA GLY A 154 -9.96 7.71 -15.72
C GLY A 154 -8.83 7.74 -14.69
N VAL A 155 -7.56 7.59 -15.09
CA VAL A 155 -6.40 7.66 -14.19
C VAL A 155 -5.42 8.73 -14.65
N ARG A 156 -4.91 9.50 -13.70
CA ARG A 156 -3.90 10.55 -13.86
C ARG A 156 -2.76 10.35 -12.87
N TYR A 157 -1.61 10.93 -13.15
CA TYR A 157 -0.39 10.74 -12.36
C TYR A 157 0.16 12.07 -11.84
N LEU A 158 0.86 12.03 -10.70
CA LEU A 158 1.63 13.16 -10.18
C LEU A 158 2.58 13.76 -11.23
N ALA A 159 3.16 12.92 -12.10
CA ALA A 159 4.00 13.35 -13.21
C ALA A 159 3.34 14.38 -14.17
N GLU A 160 1.99 14.46 -14.19
CA GLU A 160 1.26 15.47 -14.98
C GLU A 160 1.19 16.84 -14.28
N LEU A 161 1.45 16.89 -12.97
CA LEU A 161 1.43 18.12 -12.16
C LEU A 161 2.83 18.59 -11.75
N SER A 162 3.81 17.68 -11.74
CA SER A 162 5.17 17.97 -11.26
C SER A 162 6.18 17.04 -11.92
N ASP A 163 7.33 17.61 -12.30
CA ASP A 163 8.50 16.92 -12.84
C ASP A 163 9.42 16.34 -11.76
N PHE A 164 9.02 16.43 -10.48
CA PHE A 164 9.85 16.02 -9.34
C PHE A 164 10.26 14.55 -9.40
N ASP A 165 11.55 14.30 -9.18
CA ASP A 165 12.09 12.97 -8.92
C ASP A 165 12.00 12.61 -7.43
N LYS A 166 12.51 11.42 -7.06
CA LYS A 166 12.58 11.00 -5.65
C LYS A 166 13.29 12.01 -4.75
N SER A 167 14.44 12.52 -5.20
CA SER A 167 15.29 13.42 -4.44
C SER A 167 14.63 14.79 -4.25
N ASP A 168 13.90 15.28 -5.25
CA ASP A 168 13.08 16.48 -5.14
C ASP A 168 12.00 16.33 -4.08
N VAL A 169 11.25 15.22 -4.10
CA VAL A 169 10.23 14.93 -3.09
C VAL A 169 10.85 14.88 -1.69
N ILE A 170 12.01 14.25 -1.52
CA ILE A 170 12.73 14.21 -0.24
C ILE A 170 13.16 15.62 0.20
N ARG A 171 13.75 16.41 -0.70
CA ARG A 171 14.14 17.81 -0.41
C ARG A 171 12.95 18.67 -0.03
N TRP A 172 11.80 18.46 -0.66
CA TRP A 172 10.56 19.14 -0.31
C TRP A 172 10.09 18.76 1.09
N TRP A 173 10.12 17.46 1.43
CA TRP A 173 9.77 16.96 2.77
C TRP A 173 10.69 17.48 3.87
N HIS A 174 11.99 17.68 3.59
CA HIS A 174 12.92 18.29 4.54
C HIS A 174 12.55 19.73 4.97
N LYS A 175 11.70 20.40 4.21
CA LYS A 175 11.20 21.76 4.54
C LYS A 175 9.90 21.73 5.36
N GLN A 176 9.27 20.56 5.52
CA GLN A 176 8.01 20.40 6.23
C GLN A 176 8.26 20.30 7.76
N PRO A 177 7.29 20.72 8.60
CA PRO A 177 7.44 20.65 10.05
C PRO A 177 7.30 19.23 10.62
N PHE A 178 6.97 18.25 9.78
CA PHE A 178 6.84 16.83 10.10
C PHE A 178 7.23 15.99 8.87
N ASP A 179 7.45 14.67 9.05
CA ASP A 179 7.79 13.75 7.97
C ASP A 179 7.34 12.32 8.30
N LEU A 180 7.33 11.43 7.30
CA LEU A 180 6.93 10.03 7.43
C LEU A 180 7.79 9.26 8.45
N GLN A 181 9.08 9.56 8.52
CA GLN A 181 10.08 8.93 9.42
C GLN A 181 10.16 7.39 9.36
N ILE A 182 9.58 6.75 8.34
CA ILE A 182 9.74 5.31 8.11
C ILE A 182 11.08 5.04 7.43
N PRO A 183 11.93 4.16 7.99
CA PRO A 183 13.08 3.60 7.30
C PRO A 183 12.67 2.87 6.01
N GLU A 184 13.46 3.04 4.95
CA GLU A 184 13.12 2.54 3.59
C GLU A 184 12.80 1.03 3.54
N HIS A 185 13.47 0.21 4.34
CA HIS A 185 13.25 -1.25 4.35
C HIS A 185 11.97 -1.67 5.06
N LEU A 186 11.42 -0.86 5.98
CA LEU A 186 10.16 -1.15 6.65
C LEU A 186 8.96 -0.88 5.74
N GLY A 187 8.98 0.21 4.96
CA GLY A 187 7.90 0.60 4.05
C GLY A 187 6.54 0.81 4.74
N ASN A 188 5.48 1.05 3.96
CA ASN A 188 4.13 1.28 4.50
C ASN A 188 3.49 -0.02 5.00
N CYS A 189 3.20 -0.98 4.12
CA CYS A 189 2.62 -2.25 4.57
C CYS A 189 3.67 -3.10 5.27
N VAL A 190 3.42 -3.57 6.50
CA VAL A 190 4.33 -4.46 7.23
C VAL A 190 4.56 -5.75 6.44
N PHE A 191 5.83 -6.17 6.36
CA PHE A 191 6.25 -7.41 5.69
C PHE A 191 5.66 -7.69 4.29
N CYS A 192 5.36 -6.63 3.53
CA CYS A 192 4.82 -6.73 2.18
C CYS A 192 5.59 -7.72 1.30
N ILE A 193 4.85 -8.57 0.57
CA ILE A 193 5.39 -9.57 -0.36
C ILE A 193 6.30 -8.99 -1.44
N LYS A 194 6.12 -7.71 -1.80
CA LYS A 194 6.92 -7.04 -2.83
C LYS A 194 8.32 -6.64 -2.35
N LYS A 195 8.59 -6.67 -1.04
CA LYS A 195 9.93 -6.37 -0.51
C LYS A 195 10.95 -7.43 -0.94
N SER A 196 12.20 -6.99 -1.09
CA SER A 196 13.31 -7.92 -1.26
C SER A 196 13.55 -8.70 0.04
N THR A 197 14.19 -9.86 -0.06
CA THR A 197 14.54 -10.67 1.11
C THR A 197 15.42 -9.90 2.09
N GLN A 198 16.35 -9.07 1.60
CA GLN A 198 17.18 -8.22 2.45
C GLN A 198 16.37 -7.19 3.24
N LYS A 199 15.39 -6.51 2.60
CA LYS A 199 14.49 -5.57 3.29
C LYS A 199 13.66 -6.28 4.36
N LEU A 200 13.17 -7.48 4.04
CA LEU A 200 12.42 -8.30 4.99
C LEU A 200 13.30 -8.77 6.16
N GLY A 201 14.53 -9.19 5.91
CA GLY A 201 15.50 -9.55 6.95
C GLY A 201 15.79 -8.40 7.92
N LEU A 202 16.02 -7.20 7.39
CA LEU A 202 16.17 -5.99 8.22
C LEU A 202 14.88 -5.66 8.98
N ALA A 203 13.72 -5.75 8.33
CA ALA A 203 12.44 -5.51 8.99
C ALA A 203 12.16 -6.51 10.12
N CYS A 204 12.53 -7.78 9.97
CA CYS A 204 12.42 -8.78 11.03
C CYS A 204 13.34 -8.48 12.22
N LYS A 205 14.55 -7.94 11.96
CA LYS A 205 15.48 -7.51 13.03
C LYS A 205 14.99 -6.28 13.77
N ASP A 206 14.43 -5.30 13.06
CA ASP A 206 13.98 -4.03 13.64
C ASP A 206 12.61 -4.15 14.32
N GLU A 207 11.74 -5.02 13.82
CA GLU A 207 10.34 -5.14 14.28
C GLU A 207 9.98 -6.58 14.68
N PRO A 208 10.69 -7.22 15.64
CA PRO A 208 10.46 -8.62 16.00
C PRO A 208 9.05 -8.86 16.58
N GLY A 209 8.48 -7.86 17.26
CA GLY A 209 7.11 -7.90 17.77
C GLY A 209 6.07 -7.94 16.65
N LEU A 210 6.19 -7.02 15.67
CA LEU A 210 5.30 -7.02 14.50
C LEU A 210 5.50 -8.28 13.65
N MET A 211 6.74 -8.78 13.53
CA MET A 211 7.02 -10.03 12.84
C MET A 211 6.24 -11.17 13.45
N ARG A 212 6.26 -11.33 14.78
CA ARG A 212 5.52 -12.39 15.47
C ARG A 212 4.02 -12.30 15.18
N VAL A 213 3.43 -11.11 15.34
CA VAL A 213 2.00 -10.88 15.11
C VAL A 213 1.62 -11.17 13.65
N PHE A 214 2.42 -10.68 12.70
CA PHE A 214 2.17 -10.91 11.28
C PHE A 214 2.31 -12.40 10.92
N ASN A 215 3.29 -13.09 11.51
CA ASN A 215 3.49 -14.52 11.29
C ASN A 215 2.29 -15.34 11.79
N GLU A 216 1.77 -15.04 12.98
CA GLU A 216 0.54 -15.67 13.51
C GLU A 216 -0.66 -15.42 12.58
N LEU A 217 -0.74 -14.22 12.00
CA LEU A 217 -1.80 -13.85 11.05
C LEU A 217 -1.70 -14.61 9.71
N VAL A 218 -0.50 -14.88 9.18
CA VAL A 218 -0.34 -15.55 7.88
C VAL A 218 -0.16 -17.08 7.96
N THR A 219 0.13 -17.62 9.14
CA THR A 219 0.32 -19.06 9.36
C THR A 219 -0.80 -19.72 10.17
N GLY A 220 -1.71 -18.92 10.74
CA GLY A 220 -2.77 -19.41 11.61
C GLY A 220 -3.69 -20.46 10.96
N LYS A 221 -4.37 -21.26 11.80
CA LYS A 221 -5.34 -22.28 11.37
C LYS A 221 -6.51 -21.70 10.54
N HIS A 222 -6.81 -20.42 10.73
CA HIS A 222 -7.86 -19.70 10.04
C HIS A 222 -7.51 -19.36 8.57
N VAL A 223 -6.22 -19.40 8.20
CA VAL A 223 -5.78 -19.07 6.85
C VAL A 223 -6.23 -20.15 5.90
N ARG A 224 -6.99 -19.75 4.88
CA ARG A 224 -7.48 -20.66 3.84
C ARG A 224 -6.35 -21.27 3.05
N ASP A 225 -6.48 -22.57 2.81
CA ASP A 225 -5.67 -23.25 1.82
C ASP A 225 -6.26 -23.02 0.43
N GLY A 226 -5.62 -22.15 -0.35
CA GLY A 226 -6.12 -21.62 -1.62
C GLY A 226 -5.87 -22.53 -2.83
N HIS A 227 -5.70 -23.84 -2.62
CA HIS A 227 -5.37 -24.82 -3.66
C HIS A 227 -4.13 -24.43 -4.50
N ARG A 228 -3.15 -23.76 -3.89
CA ARG A 228 -1.86 -23.47 -4.53
C ARG A 228 -0.88 -24.63 -4.30
N LYS A 229 0.07 -24.81 -5.23
CA LYS A 229 1.08 -25.89 -5.15
C LYS A 229 2.05 -25.74 -3.98
N THR A 230 2.24 -24.52 -3.48
CA THR A 230 3.20 -24.20 -2.41
C THR A 230 2.48 -23.94 -1.10
N ASP A 231 3.08 -24.31 0.02
CA ASP A 231 2.50 -24.11 1.35
C ASP A 231 2.02 -22.67 1.59
N LYS A 232 0.95 -22.51 2.38
CA LYS A 232 0.23 -21.25 2.58
C LYS A 232 1.06 -20.13 3.26
N ASP A 233 2.21 -20.45 3.81
CA ASP A 233 3.15 -19.49 4.41
C ASP A 233 4.26 -19.05 3.44
N VAL A 234 4.41 -19.72 2.30
CA VAL A 234 5.34 -19.35 1.22
C VAL A 234 4.81 -18.15 0.44
N MET A 235 5.16 -16.94 0.88
CA MET A 235 4.65 -15.69 0.33
C MET A 235 5.68 -14.92 -0.52
N TYR A 236 6.97 -15.20 -0.33
CA TYR A 236 8.06 -14.35 -0.82
C TYR A 236 8.87 -14.99 -1.95
N ARG A 237 9.65 -14.16 -2.65
CA ARG A 237 10.55 -14.59 -3.73
C ARG A 237 11.50 -15.70 -3.25
N GLY A 238 11.80 -16.65 -4.13
CA GLY A 238 12.67 -17.78 -3.79
C GLY A 238 11.99 -18.91 -3.03
N HIS A 239 10.65 -18.99 -3.06
CA HIS A 239 9.87 -19.99 -2.33
C HIS A 239 10.11 -19.92 -0.81
N LEU A 240 10.13 -18.69 -0.27
CA LEU A 240 10.42 -18.45 1.15
C LEU A 240 9.17 -18.00 1.91
N SER A 241 9.10 -18.41 3.19
CA SER A 241 8.21 -17.83 4.19
C SER A 241 8.88 -16.66 4.93
N LEU A 242 8.11 -15.89 5.70
CA LEU A 242 8.67 -14.78 6.49
C LEU A 242 9.67 -15.30 7.52
N ASP A 243 9.31 -16.40 8.19
CA ASP A 243 10.17 -17.07 9.16
C ASP A 243 11.43 -17.65 8.51
N GLY A 244 11.31 -18.23 7.30
CA GLY A 244 12.46 -18.68 6.53
C GLY A 244 13.43 -17.54 6.20
N ILE A 245 12.92 -16.36 5.84
CA ILE A 245 13.75 -15.16 5.60
C ILE A 245 14.40 -14.67 6.90
N ALA A 246 13.65 -14.65 8.01
CA ALA A 246 14.19 -14.24 9.30
C ALA A 246 15.35 -15.14 9.73
N ARG A 247 15.21 -16.47 9.58
CA ARG A 247 16.29 -17.44 9.84
C ARG A 247 17.48 -17.26 8.90
N MET A 248 17.24 -17.04 7.61
CA MET A 248 18.30 -16.81 6.62
C MET A 248 19.20 -15.62 6.98
N TYR A 249 18.66 -14.59 7.63
CA TYR A 249 19.43 -13.41 8.05
C TYR A 249 19.69 -13.33 9.56
N ALA A 250 19.39 -14.37 10.34
CA ALA A 250 19.48 -14.33 11.81
C ALA A 250 20.88 -13.87 12.28
N ASP A 251 21.92 -14.54 11.77
CA ASP A 251 23.32 -14.27 12.14
C ASP A 251 24.01 -13.21 11.27
N SER A 252 23.28 -12.59 10.35
CA SER A 252 23.83 -11.50 9.53
C SER A 252 24.08 -10.25 10.37
N ASP A 253 25.29 -9.70 10.25
CA ASP A 253 25.61 -8.37 10.78
C ASP A 253 24.67 -7.31 10.15
N TYR A 254 24.08 -6.48 11.00
CA TYR A 254 23.07 -5.52 10.59
C TYR A 254 23.62 -4.51 9.59
N ARG A 255 24.82 -3.97 9.85
CA ARG A 255 25.43 -2.92 9.02
C ARG A 255 25.78 -3.46 7.64
N ASN A 256 26.32 -4.67 7.57
CA ASN A 256 26.62 -5.34 6.31
C ASN A 256 25.35 -5.64 5.52
N LEU A 257 24.30 -6.16 6.17
CA LEU A 257 23.02 -6.43 5.52
C LEU A 257 22.37 -5.13 4.99
N TYR A 258 22.41 -4.06 5.78
CA TYR A 258 21.91 -2.75 5.37
C TYR A 258 22.69 -2.21 4.17
N GLN A 259 24.02 -2.27 4.19
CA GLN A 259 24.85 -1.85 3.06
C GLN A 259 24.57 -2.67 1.81
N ALA A 260 24.42 -3.99 1.92
CA ALA A 260 24.07 -4.86 0.80
C ALA A 260 22.70 -4.48 0.20
N MET A 261 21.71 -4.16 1.04
CA MET A 261 20.38 -3.70 0.63
C MET A 261 20.43 -2.36 -0.12
N VAL A 262 21.22 -1.41 0.37
CA VAL A 262 21.42 -0.11 -0.31
C VAL A 262 22.15 -0.30 -1.66
N GLN A 263 23.11 -1.21 -1.74
CA GLN A 263 23.83 -1.48 -3.00
C GLN A 263 22.94 -2.17 -4.04
N ALA A 264 22.13 -3.14 -3.62
CA ALA A 264 21.19 -3.85 -4.48
C ALA A 264 20.13 -2.92 -5.11
N ARG A 265 19.78 -1.82 -4.43
CA ARG A 265 18.87 -0.79 -4.93
C ARG A 265 19.29 -0.19 -6.28
N ARG A 266 20.59 -0.17 -6.62
CA ARG A 266 21.07 0.31 -7.93
C ARG A 266 20.53 -0.50 -9.11
N PHE A 267 20.05 -1.73 -8.85
CA PHE A 267 19.58 -2.66 -9.86
C PHE A 267 18.09 -3.01 -9.72
N ASP A 268 17.45 -2.70 -8.58
CA ASP A 268 16.07 -3.09 -8.27
C ASP A 268 15.11 -1.88 -8.30
N THR A 269 14.62 -1.54 -9.49
CA THR A 269 13.60 -0.49 -9.68
C THR A 269 12.18 -0.96 -9.29
N GLY A 270 12.00 -2.22 -8.89
CA GLY A 270 10.70 -2.82 -8.54
C GLY A 270 10.51 -3.03 -7.03
N SER A 271 11.53 -2.76 -6.21
CA SER A 271 11.46 -2.92 -4.77
C SER A 271 10.57 -1.88 -4.14
N CYS A 272 9.49 -2.33 -3.47
CA CYS A 272 8.52 -1.58 -2.68
C CYS A 272 9.18 -0.61 -1.69
N SER A 273 9.66 0.52 -2.19
CA SER A 273 10.21 1.63 -1.43
C SER A 273 9.25 2.82 -1.48
N GLU A 274 8.45 2.98 -2.55
CA GLU A 274 7.86 4.31 -2.80
C GLU A 274 6.41 4.37 -3.24
N SER A 275 5.74 3.25 -3.56
CA SER A 275 4.42 3.39 -4.18
C SER A 275 3.56 2.13 -4.09
N CYS A 276 2.77 2.05 -3.02
CA CYS A 276 1.68 1.08 -2.87
C CYS A 276 0.38 1.62 -3.49
N GLU A 277 0.45 2.12 -4.71
CA GLU A 277 -0.69 2.72 -5.42
C GLU A 277 -1.65 1.66 -5.92
N ILE A 278 -2.92 2.03 -5.99
CA ILE A 278 -4.05 1.14 -6.27
C ILE A 278 -3.89 0.39 -7.61
N TRP A 279 -3.22 0.99 -8.61
CA TRP A 279 -2.96 0.39 -9.93
C TRP A 279 -1.48 0.17 -10.26
N GLY A 280 -0.55 0.43 -9.35
CA GLY A 280 0.88 0.56 -9.66
C GLY A 280 1.55 -0.69 -10.25
N ASP A 281 1.04 -1.89 -9.93
CA ASP A 281 1.73 -3.16 -10.22
C ASP A 281 0.82 -4.24 -10.86
N GLN A 282 -0.36 -3.89 -11.36
CA GLN A 282 -1.31 -4.87 -11.94
C GLN A 282 -0.85 -5.51 -13.27
N LEU A 283 0.38 -5.26 -13.74
CA LEU A 283 0.77 -5.58 -15.11
C LEU A 283 1.80 -6.70 -15.29
N GLU A 284 2.07 -7.50 -14.25
CA GLU A 284 2.76 -8.78 -14.42
C GLU A 284 1.84 -10.01 -14.25
N LEU A 285 0.59 -9.81 -13.81
CA LEU A 285 -0.36 -10.92 -13.63
C LEU A 285 -1.48 -10.81 -14.65
N LYS A 286 -1.30 -11.49 -15.79
CA LYS A 286 -2.42 -11.89 -16.63
C LYS A 286 -3.25 -12.87 -15.82
N PHE A 287 -4.37 -12.43 -15.27
CA PHE A 287 -5.40 -13.32 -14.76
C PHE A 287 -6.18 -13.88 -15.94
N GLU A 288 -5.58 -14.85 -16.64
CA GLU A 288 -6.35 -15.78 -17.45
C GLU A 288 -6.92 -16.84 -16.49
N GLU A 289 -8.25 -16.86 -16.43
CA GLU A 289 -9.13 -17.95 -15.98
C GLU A 289 -8.87 -18.54 -14.58
N VAL A 290 -9.59 -18.02 -13.60
CA VAL A 290 -10.13 -18.85 -12.51
C VAL A 290 -11.64 -18.66 -12.48
N VAL A 291 -12.29 -19.21 -13.51
CA VAL A 291 -13.70 -19.59 -13.46
C VAL A 291 -13.73 -21.11 -13.54
N ALA A 292 -13.77 -21.76 -12.38
CA ALA A 292 -14.27 -23.12 -12.17
C ALA A 292 -14.56 -23.27 -10.67
#